data_AF-A0A8X6GKL4-F1
#
_entry.id   AF-A0A8X6GKL4-F1
#
_cell.length_a   1.000
_cell.length_b   1.000
_cell.length_c   1.000
_cell.angle_alpha   90.00
_cell.angle_beta   90.00
_cell.angle_gamma   90.00
#
_symmetry.space_group_name_H-M   'P 1'
#
loop_
_entity.id
_entity.type
_entity.pdbx_description
1 polymer ?
#
loop_
_entity_poly.entity_id
_entity_poly.type
_entity_poly.pdbx_seq_one_letter_code
_entity_poly.pdbx_strand_id
1 'polypeptide(L)'
;MARGISSLPPEVLVGIFQYLDVRSRLKASLVCKTWFRIMDCPQLICDVKIQFSGKVNEFIKRFSSMTRHFEWFSFRRVVISGPVIEFLKNYSSQFVILSFRDCEVSDDQSGSKLQDKILHCNNLRTLYVSDSNIASWFAKLLNLTELSLLKFSGLSDYVISQHGKSLSKLEKLTLGDTIVCGEEASRMFYATEVENEK
;
A
#
# COMPACT_ATOMS: atom_id res chain seq x y z
N MET A 1 10.78 -37.24 -30.42
CA MET A 1 10.86 -36.62 -29.08
C MET A 1 9.84 -35.49 -29.01
N ALA A 2 8.79 -35.63 -28.21
CA ALA A 2 7.82 -34.55 -28.05
C ALA A 2 8.50 -33.38 -27.32
N ARG A 3 8.64 -32.25 -28.02
CA ARG A 3 9.04 -30.98 -27.40
C ARG A 3 7.88 -30.53 -26.51
N GLY A 4 7.95 -30.84 -25.22
CA GLY A 4 6.90 -30.47 -24.25
C GLY A 4 6.77 -28.95 -24.13
N ILE A 5 5.65 -28.48 -23.59
CA ILE A 5 5.35 -27.04 -23.40
C ILE A 5 6.49 -26.30 -22.66
N SER A 6 7.24 -27.00 -21.79
CA SER A 6 8.41 -26.46 -21.09
C SER A 6 9.61 -26.10 -21.98
N SER A 7 9.56 -26.41 -23.28
CA SER A 7 10.57 -26.03 -24.27
C SER A 7 10.21 -24.77 -25.07
N LEU A 8 9.02 -24.19 -24.81
CA LEU A 8 8.63 -22.91 -25.40
C LEU A 8 9.49 -21.76 -24.83
N PRO A 9 9.75 -20.71 -25.62
CA PRO A 9 10.40 -19.50 -25.13
C PRO A 9 9.63 -18.87 -23.95
N PRO A 10 10.32 -18.24 -22.98
CA PRO A 10 9.68 -17.60 -21.83
C PRO A 10 8.59 -16.59 -22.21
N GLU A 11 8.78 -15.84 -23.30
CA GLU A 11 7.85 -14.82 -23.78
C GLU A 11 6.52 -15.43 -24.21
N VAL A 12 6.57 -16.59 -24.86
CA VAL A 12 5.37 -17.34 -25.25
C VAL A 12 4.63 -17.85 -24.02
N LEU A 13 5.36 -18.33 -23.01
CA LEU A 13 4.77 -18.80 -21.76
C LEU A 13 4.14 -17.66 -20.96
N VAL A 14 4.75 -16.47 -20.92
CA VAL A 14 4.11 -15.25 -20.36
C VAL A 14 2.83 -14.92 -21.13
N GLY A 15 2.90 -14.94 -22.46
CA GLY A 15 1.76 -14.70 -23.34
C GLY A 15 0.61 -15.70 -23.17
N ILE A 16 0.90 -16.94 -22.74
CA ILE A 16 -0.12 -17.93 -22.37
C ILE A 16 -0.65 -17.65 -20.96
N PHE A 17 0.24 -17.44 -19.98
CA PHE A 17 -0.12 -17.31 -18.58
C PHE A 17 -0.88 -16.04 -18.26
N GLN A 18 -0.74 -14.96 -19.04
CA GLN A 18 -1.53 -13.73 -18.85
C GLN A 18 -3.04 -13.96 -18.98
N TYR A 19 -3.48 -15.01 -19.69
CA TYR A 19 -4.90 -15.36 -19.82
C TYR A 19 -5.42 -16.24 -18.68
N LEU A 20 -4.54 -16.69 -17.79
CA LEU A 20 -4.91 -17.48 -16.62
C LEU A 20 -5.24 -16.55 -15.45
N ASP A 21 -6.26 -16.91 -14.67
CA ASP A 21 -6.53 -16.25 -13.40
C ASP A 21 -5.39 -16.46 -12.39
N VAL A 22 -5.31 -15.62 -11.35
CA VAL A 22 -4.28 -15.68 -10.30
C VAL A 22 -4.11 -17.10 -9.73
N ARG A 23 -5.21 -17.79 -9.43
CA ARG A 23 -5.15 -19.12 -8.81
C ARG A 23 -4.56 -20.15 -9.77
N SER A 24 -4.95 -20.08 -11.05
CA SER A 24 -4.42 -20.96 -12.09
C SER A 24 -2.93 -20.70 -12.36
N ARG A 25 -2.50 -19.43 -12.40
CA ARG A 25 -1.08 -19.06 -12.52
C ARG A 25 -0.23 -19.59 -11.36
N LEU A 26 -0.71 -19.44 -10.13
CA LEU A 26 -0.01 -19.97 -8.95
C LEU A 26 0.13 -21.49 -8.99
N LYS A 27 -0.91 -22.21 -9.43
CA LYS A 27 -0.83 -23.67 -9.64
C LYS A 27 0.15 -24.04 -10.75
N ALA A 28 0.14 -23.33 -11.87
CA ALA A 28 1.08 -23.53 -12.97
C ALA A 28 2.54 -23.38 -12.49
N SER A 29 2.79 -22.44 -11.58
CA SER A 29 4.13 -22.24 -10.99
C SER A 29 4.70 -23.48 -10.29
N LEU A 30 3.87 -24.44 -9.89
CA LEU A 30 4.28 -25.67 -9.21
C LEU A 30 4.65 -26.81 -10.17
N VAL A 31 4.41 -26.66 -11.48
CA VAL A 31 4.63 -27.72 -12.47
C VAL A 31 6.12 -27.98 -12.70
N CYS A 32 6.91 -26.92 -12.89
CA CYS A 32 8.36 -27.04 -13.06
C CYS A 32 9.10 -25.74 -12.72
N LYS A 33 10.42 -25.81 -12.57
CA LYS A 33 11.29 -24.66 -12.25
C LYS A 33 11.19 -23.53 -13.28
N THR A 34 11.01 -23.84 -14.55
CA THR A 34 10.86 -22.83 -15.62
C THR A 34 9.57 -22.03 -15.42
N TRP A 35 8.45 -22.71 -15.19
CA TRP A 35 7.16 -22.05 -14.98
C TRP A 35 7.14 -21.28 -13.67
N PHE A 36 7.80 -21.81 -12.62
CA PHE A 36 8.02 -21.08 -11.38
C PHE A 36 8.70 -19.74 -11.60
N ARG A 37 9.78 -19.70 -12.38
CA ARG A 37 10.56 -18.48 -12.68
C ARG A 37 9.80 -17.50 -13.56
N ILE A 38 9.01 -17.99 -14.51
CA ILE A 38 8.19 -17.13 -15.38
C ILE A 38 7.18 -16.33 -14.55
N MET A 39 6.68 -16.91 -13.47
CA MET A 39 5.77 -16.21 -12.55
C MET A 39 6.41 -15.05 -11.78
N ASP A 40 7.72 -14.84 -11.88
CA ASP A 40 8.35 -13.63 -11.34
C ASP A 40 8.21 -12.44 -12.31
N CYS A 41 7.64 -12.64 -13.50
CA CYS A 41 7.32 -11.57 -14.45
C CYS A 41 6.26 -10.61 -13.87
N PRO A 42 6.53 -9.29 -13.78
CA PRO A 42 5.59 -8.33 -13.22
C PRO A 42 4.19 -8.36 -13.85
N GLN A 43 4.11 -8.60 -15.16
CA GLN A 43 2.84 -8.69 -15.91
C GLN A 43 1.94 -9.83 -15.41
N LEU A 44 2.51 -10.87 -14.81
CA LEU A 44 1.77 -12.04 -14.32
C LEU A 44 1.41 -11.96 -12.83
N ILE A 45 1.93 -10.96 -12.11
CA ILE A 45 1.71 -10.83 -10.65
C ILE A 45 1.21 -9.45 -10.22
N CYS A 46 1.08 -8.49 -11.15
CA CYS A 46 0.61 -7.13 -10.86
C CYS A 46 -0.79 -7.07 -10.23
N ASP A 47 -1.65 -8.07 -10.49
CA ASP A 47 -2.99 -8.21 -9.92
C ASP A 47 -3.04 -9.08 -8.66
N VAL A 48 -1.88 -9.54 -8.16
CA VAL A 48 -1.81 -10.35 -6.94
C VAL A 48 -1.77 -9.44 -5.72
N LYS A 49 -2.84 -9.51 -4.94
CA LYS A 49 -2.94 -8.85 -3.63
C LYS A 49 -2.38 -9.73 -2.52
N ILE A 50 -1.36 -9.24 -1.82
CA ILE A 50 -0.85 -9.88 -0.60
C ILE A 50 -1.61 -9.33 0.61
N GLN A 51 -2.41 -10.20 1.24
CA GLN A 51 -3.15 -9.84 2.45
C GLN A 51 -2.53 -10.49 3.70
N PHE A 52 -2.14 -9.66 4.65
CA PHE A 52 -1.69 -10.05 5.97
C PHE A 52 -2.84 -9.93 6.98
N SER A 53 -3.09 -11.02 7.70
CA SER A 53 -4.05 -11.10 8.81
C SER A 53 -3.59 -12.17 9.80
N GLY A 54 -3.78 -11.93 11.10
CA GLY A 54 -3.39 -12.89 12.14
C GLY A 54 -1.88 -12.91 12.43
N LYS A 55 -1.23 -14.08 12.36
CA LYS A 55 0.20 -14.29 12.72
C LYS A 55 1.18 -13.74 11.68
N VAL A 56 1.21 -12.42 11.50
CA VAL A 56 1.97 -11.76 10.43
C VAL A 56 3.49 -11.97 10.51
N ASN A 57 4.05 -12.07 11.71
CA ASN A 57 5.51 -12.19 11.88
C ASN A 57 6.12 -13.45 11.24
N GLU A 58 5.40 -14.58 11.25
CA GLU A 58 5.85 -15.79 10.56
C GLU A 58 5.83 -15.63 9.04
N PHE A 59 4.79 -14.95 8.52
CA PHE A 59 4.65 -14.68 7.10
C PHE A 59 5.71 -13.70 6.60
N ILE A 60 6.00 -12.62 7.32
CA ILE A 60 7.04 -11.66 6.97
C ILE A 60 8.39 -12.36 6.81
N LYS A 61 8.77 -13.23 7.75
CA LYS A 61 10.03 -14.00 7.66
C LYS A 61 10.10 -14.84 6.39
N ARG A 62 8.99 -15.48 5.99
CA ARG A 62 8.92 -16.27 4.75
C ARG A 62 8.84 -15.39 3.50
N PHE A 63 8.24 -14.22 3.60
CA PHE A 63 8.14 -13.27 2.50
C PHE A 63 9.51 -12.70 2.16
N SER A 64 10.35 -12.43 3.17
CA SER A 64 11.72 -11.92 2.97
C SER A 64 12.62 -12.84 2.16
N SER A 65 12.28 -14.12 2.00
CA SER A 65 13.02 -15.05 1.15
C SER A 65 12.41 -15.24 -0.25
N MET A 66 11.29 -14.56 -0.57
CA MET A 66 10.68 -14.61 -1.89
C MET A 66 11.41 -13.70 -2.87
N THR A 67 11.54 -14.15 -4.12
CA THR A 67 12.14 -13.38 -5.23
C THR A 67 11.12 -12.49 -5.95
N ARG A 68 9.84 -12.67 -5.66
CA ARG A 68 8.73 -12.01 -6.37
C ARG A 68 8.53 -10.59 -5.89
N HIS A 69 8.31 -9.70 -6.86
CA HIS A 69 8.00 -8.31 -6.61
C HIS A 69 6.47 -8.12 -6.63
N PHE A 70 5.89 -7.80 -5.48
CA PHE A 70 4.47 -7.52 -5.37
C PHE A 70 4.28 -6.02 -5.17
N GLU A 71 3.21 -5.47 -5.76
CA GLU A 71 2.91 -4.04 -5.70
C GLU A 71 1.76 -3.71 -4.74
N TRP A 72 0.91 -4.71 -4.45
CA TRP A 72 -0.30 -4.55 -3.65
C TRP A 72 -0.24 -5.31 -2.33
N PHE A 73 -0.21 -4.56 -1.24
CA PHE A 73 -0.20 -5.08 0.12
C PHE A 73 -1.38 -4.57 0.94
N SER A 74 -1.93 -5.46 1.77
CA SER A 74 -3.05 -5.15 2.65
C SER A 74 -2.87 -5.81 4.00
N PHE A 75 -2.86 -5.01 5.05
CA PHE A 75 -2.85 -5.42 6.44
C PHE A 75 -4.27 -5.26 6.99
N ARG A 76 -4.82 -6.33 7.59
CA ARG A 76 -6.16 -6.32 8.15
C ARG A 76 -6.20 -6.99 9.50
N ARG A 77 -6.64 -6.28 10.55
CA ARG A 77 -6.71 -6.80 11.93
C ARG A 77 -5.36 -7.36 12.36
N VAL A 78 -4.33 -6.54 12.17
CA VAL A 78 -2.93 -6.87 12.46
C VAL A 78 -2.43 -5.89 13.52
N VAL A 79 -1.75 -6.42 14.53
CA VAL A 79 -0.92 -5.62 15.44
C VAL A 79 0.41 -5.33 14.76
N ILE A 80 0.63 -4.08 14.42
CA ILE A 80 1.84 -3.59 13.78
C ILE A 80 2.93 -3.43 14.84
N SER A 81 3.86 -4.39 14.84
CA SER A 81 5.02 -4.46 15.74
C SER A 81 6.30 -4.05 15.02
N GLY A 82 7.41 -3.94 15.76
CA GLY A 82 8.73 -3.61 15.20
C GLY A 82 9.13 -4.39 13.94
N PRO A 83 9.00 -5.73 13.91
CA PRO A 83 9.29 -6.52 12.71
C PRO A 83 8.41 -6.17 11.50
N VAL A 84 7.16 -5.78 11.73
CA VAL A 84 6.25 -5.33 10.66
C VAL A 84 6.67 -3.96 10.15
N ILE A 85 7.10 -3.04 11.04
CA ILE A 85 7.61 -1.73 10.65
C ILE A 85 8.90 -1.86 9.84
N GLU A 86 9.83 -2.73 10.26
CA GLU A 86 11.06 -3.01 9.53
C GLU A 86 10.76 -3.59 8.14
N PHE A 87 9.81 -4.51 8.05
CA PHE A 87 9.31 -4.99 6.77
C PHE A 87 8.77 -3.85 5.89
N LEU A 88 7.90 -3.00 6.43
CA LEU A 88 7.33 -1.88 5.66
C LEU A 88 8.42 -0.94 5.13
N LYS A 89 9.48 -0.69 5.91
CA LYS A 89 10.63 0.11 5.47
C LYS A 89 11.38 -0.55 4.32
N ASN A 90 11.73 -1.83 4.47
CA ASN A 90 12.51 -2.59 3.50
C ASN A 90 11.82 -2.71 2.13
N TYR A 91 10.49 -2.71 2.12
CA TYR A 91 9.68 -2.84 0.90
C TYR A 91 8.98 -1.55 0.46
N SER A 92 9.24 -0.42 1.14
CA SER A 92 8.55 0.87 0.92
C SER A 92 8.59 1.35 -0.54
N SER A 93 9.68 1.10 -1.26
CA SER A 93 9.83 1.47 -2.67
C SER A 93 9.00 0.61 -3.63
N GLN A 94 8.54 -0.57 -3.22
CA GLN A 94 7.76 -1.50 -4.05
C GLN A 94 6.26 -1.22 -4.00
N PHE A 95 5.80 -0.55 -2.94
CA PHE A 95 4.39 -0.34 -2.70
C PHE A 95 3.79 0.64 -3.72
N VAL A 96 2.82 0.13 -4.51
CA VAL A 96 1.96 0.94 -5.36
C VAL A 96 0.59 1.10 -4.71
N ILE A 97 0.08 0.03 -4.09
CA ILE A 97 -1.18 0.01 -3.35
C ILE A 97 -0.93 -0.54 -1.96
N LEU A 98 -1.24 0.27 -0.93
CA LEU A 98 -1.06 -0.12 0.47
C LEU A 98 -2.34 0.13 1.26
N SER A 99 -2.76 -0.86 2.06
CA SER A 99 -3.95 -0.75 2.90
C SER A 99 -3.70 -1.24 4.32
N PHE A 100 -4.17 -0.48 5.31
CA PHE A 100 -4.25 -0.85 6.72
C PHE A 100 -5.71 -0.73 7.16
N ARG A 101 -6.32 -1.84 7.59
CA ARG A 101 -7.72 -1.89 8.01
C ARG A 101 -7.85 -2.54 9.38
N ASP A 102 -8.42 -1.79 10.32
CA ASP A 102 -8.58 -2.17 11.72
C ASP A 102 -7.25 -2.72 12.29
N CYS A 103 -6.14 -2.04 12.01
CA CYS A 103 -4.82 -2.39 12.51
C CYS A 103 -4.52 -1.59 13.78
N GLU A 104 -3.79 -2.19 14.71
CA GLU A 104 -3.37 -1.56 15.96
C GLU A 104 -1.84 -1.43 15.98
N VAL A 105 -1.30 -0.41 16.61
CA VAL A 105 0.15 -0.24 16.77
C VAL A 105 0.54 -0.72 18.16
N SER A 106 1.52 -1.60 18.29
CA SER A 106 1.93 -2.11 19.61
C SER A 106 2.60 -1.01 20.45
N ASP A 107 2.15 -0.86 21.71
CA ASP A 107 2.62 0.16 22.66
C ASP A 107 4.09 0.02 23.08
N ASP A 108 4.70 -1.16 22.92
CA ASP A 108 6.11 -1.44 23.26
C ASP A 108 7.12 -0.52 22.52
N GLN A 109 6.66 0.27 21.55
CA GLN A 109 7.45 1.27 20.82
C GLN A 109 6.89 2.70 20.89
N SER A 110 6.04 3.00 21.88
CA SER A 110 5.56 4.36 22.21
C SER A 110 6.73 5.34 22.48
N GLY A 111 7.90 4.83 22.88
CA GLY A 111 9.13 5.62 23.08
C GLY A 111 10.05 5.75 21.85
N SER A 112 9.80 5.06 20.74
CA SER A 112 10.57 5.27 19.50
C SER A 112 10.09 6.56 18.83
N LYS A 113 11.03 7.44 18.43
CA LYS A 113 10.68 8.75 17.86
C LYS A 113 9.83 8.52 16.60
N LEU A 114 8.83 9.36 16.37
CA LEU A 114 7.96 9.32 15.17
C LEU A 114 8.77 9.21 13.86
N GLN A 115 9.97 9.82 13.82
CA GLN A 115 10.92 9.75 12.71
C GLN A 115 11.34 8.32 12.34
N ASP A 116 11.41 7.41 13.32
CA ASP A 116 11.76 6.02 13.10
C ASP A 116 10.63 5.23 12.42
N LYS A 117 9.44 5.80 12.26
CA LYS A 117 8.30 5.14 11.60
C LYS A 117 8.04 5.67 10.20
N ILE A 118 8.80 6.68 9.75
CA ILE A 118 8.60 7.31 8.46
C ILE A 118 8.93 6.32 7.32
N LEU A 119 7.96 6.15 6.41
CA LEU A 119 8.02 5.35 5.21
C LEU A 119 8.18 6.26 3.99
N HIS A 120 9.15 5.93 3.14
CA HIS A 120 9.43 6.63 1.89
C HIS A 120 8.87 5.85 0.69
N CYS A 121 7.55 5.95 0.49
CA CYS A 121 6.86 5.20 -0.56
C CYS A 121 6.71 6.02 -1.85
N ASN A 122 7.82 6.19 -2.59
CA ASN A 122 7.85 7.05 -3.79
C ASN A 122 6.92 6.57 -4.94
N ASN A 123 6.60 5.28 -4.98
CA ASN A 123 5.76 4.67 -6.01
C ASN A 123 4.29 4.53 -5.59
N LEU A 124 3.95 4.94 -4.36
CA LEU A 124 2.62 4.74 -3.81
C LEU A 124 1.61 5.62 -4.53
N ARG A 125 0.62 4.98 -5.13
CA ARG A 125 -0.50 5.62 -5.83
C ARG A 125 -1.78 5.58 -5.01
N THR A 126 -1.95 4.50 -4.25
CA THR A 126 -3.19 4.27 -3.52
C THR A 126 -2.90 3.91 -2.07
N LEU A 127 -3.49 4.68 -1.15
CA LEU A 127 -3.36 4.48 0.30
C LEU A 127 -4.73 4.40 0.96
N TYR A 128 -4.98 3.30 1.67
CA TYR A 128 -6.17 3.12 2.51
C TYR A 128 -5.76 2.93 3.96
N VAL A 129 -6.17 3.82 4.86
CA VAL A 129 -5.85 3.72 6.28
C VAL A 129 -7.11 3.94 7.09
N SER A 130 -7.37 3.07 8.06
CA SER A 130 -8.51 3.24 8.99
C SER A 130 -8.11 3.67 10.42
N ASP A 131 -6.83 3.89 10.67
CA ASP A 131 -6.28 4.22 11.99
C ASP A 131 -5.40 5.47 11.90
N SER A 132 -5.64 6.44 12.80
CA SER A 132 -4.99 7.75 12.78
C SER A 132 -3.47 7.72 12.98
N ASN A 133 -2.98 6.79 13.78
CA ASN A 133 -1.55 6.71 14.09
C ASN A 133 -0.73 6.26 12.87
N ILE A 134 -1.29 5.40 12.03
CA ILE A 134 -0.59 4.83 10.86
C ILE A 134 -0.44 5.86 9.74
N ALA A 135 -1.41 6.74 9.52
CA ALA A 135 -1.27 7.75 8.46
C ALA A 135 -0.08 8.70 8.70
N SER A 136 0.29 8.92 9.96
CA SER A 136 1.45 9.76 10.29
C SER A 136 2.80 9.19 9.88
N TRP A 137 2.84 7.92 9.46
CA TRP A 137 4.06 7.23 9.07
C TRP A 137 4.49 7.54 7.64
N PHE A 138 3.68 8.19 6.83
CA PHE A 138 4.03 8.43 5.44
C PHE A 138 4.74 9.77 5.29
N ALA A 139 5.94 9.77 4.68
CA ALA A 139 6.54 10.99 4.19
C ALA A 139 5.71 11.59 3.04
N LYS A 140 6.18 12.68 2.43
CA LYS A 140 5.56 13.31 1.24
C LYS A 140 5.03 12.28 0.23
N LEU A 141 3.73 12.27 0.00
CA LEU A 141 3.02 11.33 -0.88
C LEU A 141 2.85 11.88 -2.30
N LEU A 142 3.97 12.10 -2.99
CA LEU A 142 4.04 12.89 -4.23
C LEU A 142 3.30 12.30 -5.45
N ASN A 143 3.10 10.98 -5.47
CA ASN A 143 2.48 10.26 -6.59
C ASN A 143 1.11 9.67 -6.25
N LEU A 144 0.54 10.04 -5.10
CA LEU A 144 -0.70 9.49 -4.63
C LEU A 144 -1.89 10.02 -5.44
N THR A 145 -2.64 9.11 -6.05
CA THR A 145 -3.85 9.38 -6.82
C THR A 145 -5.11 9.06 -6.03
N GLU A 146 -5.04 8.10 -5.10
CA GLU A 146 -6.16 7.71 -4.25
C GLU A 146 -5.77 7.68 -2.77
N LEU A 147 -6.51 8.41 -1.95
CA LEU A 147 -6.38 8.43 -0.51
C LEU A 147 -7.73 8.10 0.14
N SER A 148 -7.74 7.13 1.03
CA SER A 148 -8.92 6.81 1.84
C SER A 148 -8.54 6.72 3.29
N LEU A 149 -9.16 7.57 4.09
CA LEU A 149 -8.91 7.70 5.52
C LEU A 149 -10.24 7.50 6.25
N LEU A 150 -10.39 6.35 6.90
CA LEU A 150 -11.64 5.94 7.54
C LEU A 150 -11.48 5.99 9.06
N LYS A 151 -12.51 6.38 9.83
CA LYS A 151 -12.46 6.40 11.31
C LYS A 151 -11.34 7.28 11.90
N PHE A 152 -11.08 8.43 11.29
CA PHE A 152 -10.13 9.41 11.82
C PHE A 152 -10.86 10.55 12.50
N SER A 153 -10.51 10.84 13.75
CA SER A 153 -10.79 12.13 14.38
C SER A 153 -9.62 13.10 14.10
N GLY A 154 -9.90 14.35 13.73
CA GLY A 154 -8.87 15.40 13.55
C GLY A 154 -8.12 15.37 12.20
N LEU A 155 -8.68 14.70 11.20
CA LEU A 155 -8.06 14.43 9.90
C LEU A 155 -7.74 15.68 9.08
N SER A 156 -8.59 16.69 9.21
CA SER A 156 -8.60 17.85 8.34
C SER A 156 -7.29 18.64 8.47
N ASP A 157 -6.90 19.01 9.69
CA ASP A 157 -5.69 19.81 9.91
C ASP A 157 -4.39 19.03 9.66
N TYR A 158 -4.33 17.71 9.94
CA TYR A 158 -3.10 16.93 9.74
C TYR A 158 -2.78 16.70 8.25
N VAL A 159 -3.77 16.26 7.46
CA VAL A 159 -3.56 16.00 6.02
C VAL A 159 -3.28 17.29 5.28
N ILE A 160 -3.95 18.39 5.65
CA ILE A 160 -3.75 19.71 5.05
C ILE A 160 -2.37 20.26 5.42
N SER A 161 -2.02 20.30 6.71
CA SER A 161 -0.77 20.89 7.19
C SER A 161 0.48 20.11 6.77
N GLN A 162 0.42 18.77 6.73
CA GLN A 162 1.57 17.92 6.41
C GLN A 162 1.66 17.56 4.92
N HIS A 163 0.53 17.44 4.24
CA HIS A 163 0.48 16.84 2.91
C HIS A 163 -0.21 17.67 1.83
N GLY A 164 -0.79 18.83 2.14
CA GLY A 164 -1.53 19.65 1.17
C GLY A 164 -0.74 19.99 -0.10
N LYS A 165 0.57 20.27 0.03
CA LYS A 165 1.47 20.48 -1.13
C LYS A 165 1.98 19.19 -1.79
N SER A 166 1.95 18.05 -1.09
CA SER A 166 2.45 16.77 -1.61
C SER A 166 1.39 15.96 -2.38
N LEU A 167 0.10 16.24 -2.18
CA LEU A 167 -1.01 15.52 -2.81
C LEU A 167 -1.44 16.14 -4.15
N SER A 168 -0.48 16.64 -4.94
CA SER A 168 -0.76 17.38 -6.19
C SER A 168 -1.39 16.54 -7.30
N LYS A 169 -1.31 15.20 -7.20
CA LYS A 169 -1.87 14.25 -8.17
C LYS A 169 -3.10 13.52 -7.63
N LEU A 170 -3.66 13.95 -6.50
CA LEU A 170 -4.77 13.26 -5.87
C LEU A 170 -6.05 13.43 -6.71
N GLU A 171 -6.60 12.31 -7.18
CA GLU A 171 -7.81 12.25 -7.98
C GLU A 171 -9.03 11.83 -7.13
N LYS A 172 -8.79 11.04 -6.08
CA LYS A 172 -9.84 10.49 -5.22
C LYS A 172 -9.48 10.61 -3.75
N LEU A 173 -10.34 11.27 -2.98
CA LEU A 173 -10.27 11.36 -1.52
C LEU A 173 -11.54 10.77 -0.91
N THR A 174 -11.39 9.78 -0.03
CA THR A 174 -12.50 9.23 0.76
C THR A 174 -12.23 9.47 2.24
N LEU A 175 -13.18 10.10 2.92
CA LEU A 175 -13.13 10.40 4.36
C LEU A 175 -14.26 9.65 5.06
N GLY A 176 -13.95 8.85 6.09
CA GLY A 176 -14.94 8.10 6.86
C GLY A 176 -15.41 8.87 8.09
N ASP A 177 -16.69 9.25 8.08
CA ASP A 177 -17.59 9.64 9.18
C ASP A 177 -16.98 10.25 10.45
N THR A 178 -16.12 11.27 10.32
CA THR A 178 -16.10 12.45 11.20
C THR A 178 -15.15 13.49 10.62
N ILE A 179 -15.70 14.48 9.91
CA ILE A 179 -14.93 15.69 9.60
C ILE A 179 -14.99 16.56 10.86
N VAL A 180 -13.93 16.57 11.66
CA VAL A 180 -13.71 17.68 12.60
C VAL A 180 -13.18 18.83 11.74
N CYS A 181 -14.08 19.74 11.33
CA CYS A 181 -13.68 20.94 10.59
C CYS A 181 -12.93 21.88 11.53
N GLY A 182 -11.60 21.91 11.42
CA GLY A 182 -10.79 23.04 11.88
C GLY A 182 -10.98 24.24 10.96
N GLU A 183 -10.55 25.42 11.41
CA GLU A 183 -10.71 26.68 10.69
C GLU A 183 -9.96 26.70 9.33
N GLU A 184 -8.87 25.93 9.19
CA GLU A 184 -8.13 25.83 7.93
C GLU A 184 -8.85 24.93 6.91
N ALA A 185 -9.45 23.84 7.37
CA ALA A 185 -10.18 22.92 6.52
C ALA A 185 -11.46 23.53 5.95
N SER A 186 -12.16 24.34 6.75
CA SER A 186 -13.37 25.04 6.30
C SER A 186 -13.08 26.02 5.16
N ARG A 187 -11.93 26.71 5.19
CA ARG A 187 -11.50 27.66 4.13
C ARG A 187 -11.28 27.03 2.75
N MET A 188 -11.17 25.70 2.65
CA MET A 188 -11.07 25.00 1.36
C MET A 188 -12.43 24.65 0.76
N PHE A 189 -13.50 24.59 1.57
CA PHE A 189 -14.86 24.27 1.13
C PHE A 189 -15.73 25.50 0.92
N TYR A 190 -15.36 26.63 1.51
CA TYR A 190 -16.00 27.92 1.27
C TYR A 190 -15.03 28.80 0.49
N ALA A 191 -15.45 29.26 -0.70
CA ALA A 191 -14.79 30.38 -1.33
C ALA A 191 -14.90 31.55 -0.35
N THR A 192 -13.77 32.11 0.08
CA THR A 192 -13.76 33.39 0.78
C THR A 192 -14.48 34.37 -0.12
N GLU A 193 -15.71 34.74 0.24
CA GLU A 193 -16.31 35.96 -0.28
C GLU A 193 -15.31 37.05 0.05
N VAL A 194 -14.72 37.62 -1.00
CA VAL A 194 -13.90 38.81 -0.89
C VAL A 194 -14.80 39.85 -0.26
N GLU A 195 -14.59 40.14 1.02
CA GLU A 195 -15.16 41.30 1.68
C GLU A 195 -14.74 42.51 0.86
N ASN A 196 -15.65 42.97 0.00
CA ASN A 196 -15.53 44.27 -0.64
C ASN A 196 -15.69 45.30 0.48
N GLU A 197 -14.58 45.78 1.02
CA GLU A 197 -14.54 47.01 1.78
C GLU A 197 -15.09 48.15 0.93
N LYS A 198 -16.31 48.58 1.23
CA LYS A 198 -16.77 49.97 1.11
C LYS A 198 -17.77 50.29 2.22
#